data_AF-A0A9D2BP55-F1
#
_entry.id   AF-A0A9D2BP55-F1
#
_cell.length_a   1.000
_cell.length_b   1.000
_cell.length_c   1.000
_cell.angle_alpha   90.00
_cell.angle_beta   90.00
_cell.angle_gamma   90.00
#
_symmetry.space_group_name_H-M   'P 1'
#
loop_
_entity.id
_entity.type
_entity.pdbx_description
1 polymer ?
#
loop_
_entity_poly.entity_id
_entity_poly.type
_entity_poly.pdbx_seq_one_letter_code
_entity_poly.pdbx_strand_id
1 'polypeptide(L)' 'MQFIEDDVMVRMKCESCGYEEDVPDWILEEFLEIELHNGSKERRYSCQCPECNKNMFRK' A
#
# COMPACT_ATOMS: atom_id res chain seq x y z
N MET A 1 -17.95 -19.27 15.21
CA MET A 1 -16.60 -18.72 15.47
C MET A 1 -16.35 -17.71 14.37
N GLN A 2 -16.30 -16.42 14.70
CA GLN A 2 -15.76 -15.41 13.79
C GLN A 2 -14.25 -15.69 13.77
N PHE A 3 -13.76 -16.28 12.68
CA PHE A 3 -12.32 -16.28 12.41
C PHE A 3 -12.00 -14.84 12.04
N ILE A 4 -11.49 -14.08 13.00
CA ILE A 4 -10.79 -12.84 12.68
C ILE A 4 -9.42 -13.36 12.24
N GLU A 5 -9.23 -13.52 10.93
CA GLU A 5 -7.86 -13.65 10.41
C GLU A 5 -7.15 -12.36 10.82
N ASP A 6 -5.99 -12.48 11.48
CA ASP A 6 -5.17 -11.31 11.76
C ASP A 6 -4.78 -10.70 10.41
N ASP A 7 -5.19 -9.45 10.17
CA ASP A 7 -4.85 -8.73 8.95
C ASP A 7 -3.33 -8.72 8.77
N VAL A 8 -2.85 -9.10 7.58
CA VAL A 8 -1.43 -9.06 7.26
C VAL A 8 -1.05 -7.60 7.03
N MET A 9 -0.33 -7.03 7.99
CA MET A 9 0.12 -5.63 7.92
C MET A 9 1.45 -5.50 7.17
N VAL A 10 1.49 -4.65 6.16
CA VAL A 10 2.66 -4.34 5.35
C VAL A 10 3.19 -2.95 5.71
N ARG A 11 4.45 -2.89 6.13
CA ARG A 11 5.10 -1.61 6.43
C ARG A 11 5.42 -0.85 5.15
N MET A 12 4.79 0.30 4.98
CA MET A 12 4.98 1.23 3.87
C MET A 12 5.83 2.41 4.33
N LYS A 13 6.66 2.94 3.43
CA LYS A 13 7.49 4.11 3.66
C LYS A 13 7.41 5.08 2.51
N CYS A 14 7.24 6.37 2.82
CA CYS A 14 7.42 7.45 1.86
C CYS A 14 8.92 7.72 1.69
N GLU A 15 9.45 7.49 0.49
CA GLU A 15 10.86 7.79 0.19
C GLU A 15 11.16 9.30 0.17
N SER A 16 10.12 10.15 0.08
CA SER A 16 10.29 11.61 -0.01
C SER A 16 10.34 12.32 1.33
N CYS A 17 9.45 12.01 2.27
CA CYS A 17 9.41 12.66 3.59
C CYS A 17 9.83 11.74 4.74
N GLY A 18 9.95 10.43 4.49
CA GLY A 18 10.34 9.44 5.50
C GLY A 18 9.20 8.94 6.38
N TYR A 19 7.96 9.37 6.16
CA TYR A 19 6.78 8.84 6.86
C TYR A 19 6.65 7.32 6.67
N GLU A 20 6.30 6.60 7.73
CA GLU A 20 6.13 5.15 7.74
C GLU A 20 4.79 4.79 8.38
N GLU A 21 4.09 3.81 7.82
CA GLU A 21 2.81 3.32 8.33
C GLU A 21 2.66 1.83 8.00
N ASP A 22 2.01 1.08 8.89
CA ASP A 22 1.65 -0.31 8.65
C ASP A 22 0.25 -0.34 8.02
N VAL A 23 0.15 -0.82 6.78
CA VAL A 23 -1.09 -0.82 5.96
C VAL A 23 -1.52 -2.27 5.72
N PRO A 24 -2.81 -2.63 5.86
CA PRO A 24 -3.29 -3.97 5.54
C PRO A 24 -3.00 -4.36 4.08
N ASP A 25 -2.57 -5.60 3.85
CA ASP A 25 -2.22 -6.10 2.51
C ASP A 25 -3.40 -6.05 1.54
N TRP A 26 -4.61 -6.37 1.99
CA TRP A 26 -5.81 -6.40 1.17
C TRP A 26 -6.12 -5.03 0.54
N ILE A 27 -5.86 -3.94 1.25
CA ILE A 27 -6.00 -2.57 0.70
C ILE A 27 -4.96 -2.33 -0.39
N LEU A 28 -3.72 -2.79 -0.19
CA LEU A 28 -2.65 -2.63 -1.18
C LEU A 28 -2.92 -3.47 -2.44
N GLU A 29 -3.57 -4.63 -2.30
CA GLU A 29 -4.04 -5.42 -3.43
C GLU A 29 -5.11 -4.68 -4.24
N GLU A 30 -6.11 -4.09 -3.58
CA GLU A 30 -7.12 -3.26 -4.27
C GLU A 30 -6.50 -2.10 -5.04
N PHE A 31 -5.54 -1.37 -4.43
CA PHE A 31 -4.83 -0.30 -5.11
C PHE A 31 -4.00 -0.79 -6.30
N LEU A 32 -3.36 -1.94 -6.16
CA LEU A 32 -2.60 -2.54 -7.25
C LEU A 32 -3.50 -2.90 -8.44
N GLU A 33 -4.68 -3.48 -8.19
CA GLU A 33 -5.65 -3.78 -9.24
C GLU A 33 -6.08 -2.52 -9.99
N ILE A 34 -6.36 -1.43 -9.27
CA ILE A 34 -6.71 -0.13 -9.86
C ILE A 34 -5.57 0.39 -10.75
N GLU A 35 -4.32 0.34 -10.29
CA GLU A 35 -3.17 0.79 -11.09
C GLU A 35 -2.98 -0.05 -12.36
N LEU A 36 -3.15 -1.38 -12.27
CA LEU A 36 -3.08 -2.28 -13.42
C LEU A 36 -4.20 -1.99 -14.43
N HIS A 37 -5.43 -1.75 -13.95
CA HIS A 37 -6.55 -1.34 -14.79
C HIS A 37 -6.31 0.01 -15.49
N ASN A 38 -5.59 0.92 -14.84
CA ASN A 38 -5.17 2.20 -15.41
C ASN A 38 -3.97 2.10 -16.36
N GLY A 39 -3.50 0.87 -16.66
CA GLY A 39 -2.44 0.62 -17.64
C GLY A 39 -1.03 0.59 -17.08
N SER A 40 -0.87 0.57 -15.74
CA SER A 40 0.43 0.27 -15.14
C SER A 40 0.88 -1.14 -15.54
N LYS A 41 2.15 -1.26 -15.92
CA LYS A 41 2.76 -2.57 -16.26
C LYS A 41 3.50 -3.17 -15.06
N GLU A 42 3.68 -2.40 -13.99
CA GLU A 42 4.44 -2.82 -12.83
C GLU A 42 3.49 -3.28 -11.74
N ARG A 43 3.69 -4.52 -11.28
CA ARG A 43 3.01 -5.06 -10.10
C ARG A 43 3.78 -4.67 -8.84
N ARG A 44 3.62 -3.42 -8.42
CA ARG A 44 4.26 -2.92 -7.21
C ARG A 44 3.20 -2.31 -6.29
N TYR A 45 3.13 -2.81 -5.05
CA TYR A 45 2.29 -2.20 -4.03
C TYR A 45 2.74 -0.75 -3.78
N SER A 46 1.79 0.15 -3.88
CA SER A 46 1.97 1.58 -3.81
C SER A 46 0.73 2.17 -3.14
N CYS A 47 0.92 3.16 -2.27
CA CYS A 47 -0.17 3.95 -1.70
C CYS A 47 0.26 5.42 -1.55
N GLN A 48 -0.68 6.31 -1.33
CA GLN A 48 -0.39 7.74 -1.22
C GLN A 48 0.02 8.12 0.20
N CYS A 49 1.11 8.89 0.34
CA CYS A 49 1.57 9.42 1.61
C CYS A 49 0.62 10.51 2.12
N PRO A 50 0.10 10.40 3.36
CA PRO A 50 -0.80 11.41 3.93
C PRO A 50 -0.11 12.76 4.20
N GLU A 51 1.21 12.76 4.38
CA GLU A 51 1.98 13.97 4.74
C GLU A 51 2.38 14.83 3.53
N CYS A 52 2.67 14.20 2.38
CA CYS A 52 3.21 14.91 1.23
C CYS A 52 2.59 14.52 -0.12
N ASN A 53 1.56 13.66 -0.11
CA ASN A 53 0.81 13.20 -1.29
C ASN A 53 1.63 12.48 -2.37
N LYS A 54 2.88 12.10 -2.07
CA LYS A 54 3.72 11.28 -2.95
C LYS A 54 3.55 9.80 -2.64
N ASN A 55 4.01 8.94 -3.55
CA ASN A 55 3.87 7.50 -3.37
C ASN A 55 4.74 6.97 -2.22
N MET A 56 4.18 6.00 -1.50
CA MET A 56 4.84 5.16 -0.52
C MET A 56 5.03 3.78 -1.13
N PHE A 57 6.10 3.11 -0.72
CA PHE A 57 6.42 1.75 -1.15
C PHE A 57 6.71 0.88 0.06
N ARG A 58 6.63 -0.44 -0.13
CA ARG A 58 7.00 -1.40 0.92
C ARG A 58 8.45 -1.16 1.35
N LYS A 59 8.66 -1.05 2.67
CA LYS A 59 9.98 -0.93 3.29
C LYS A 59 10.75 -2.25 3.30
#